data_AF-A0AAW9ITQ5-F1
#
_entry.id   AF-A0AAW9ITQ5-F1
#
_cell.length_a   1.000
_cell.length_b   1.000
_cell.length_c   1.000
_cell.angle_alpha   90.00
_cell.angle_beta   90.00
_cell.angle_gamma   90.00
#
_symmetry.space_group_name_H-M   'P 1'
#
loop_
_entity.id
_entity.type
_entity.pdbx_description
1 polymer ?
#
loop_
_entity_poly.entity_id
_entity_poly.type
_entity_poly.pdbx_seq_one_letter_code
_entity_poly.pdbx_strand_id
1 'polypeptide(L)'
;VYGIPGDPGNSVNVITTSDRFGLMTIKALYSPLYMYNADGINYFLAESMTQSEDKLTYTAKLRQGVKWSDGEDFTADDVVFTYNEMLKEKNAGWAYSQLIFNGEPVKVTKVDDYTVDFTLREVSAPGIELLANIFIMPEHIYKDETNFENSPKNATPVGTGPYKLEEYKAGQYVKFTKNDDYFLGKPNIQN
;
A
#
# COMPACT_ATOMS: atom_id res chain seq x y z
N VAL A 1 19.53 -10.30 -11.34
CA VAL A 1 18.66 -11.43 -11.76
C VAL A 1 18.41 -12.34 -10.58
N TYR A 2 17.14 -12.46 -10.16
CA TYR A 2 16.70 -13.34 -9.08
C TYR A 2 15.70 -14.35 -9.64
N GLY A 3 15.96 -15.65 -9.46
CA GLY A 3 15.10 -16.71 -9.99
C GLY A 3 13.94 -17.04 -9.05
N ILE A 4 12.73 -17.18 -9.58
CA ILE A 4 11.54 -17.61 -8.86
C ILE A 4 10.87 -18.80 -9.58
N PRO A 5 10.27 -19.76 -8.86
CA PRO A 5 9.66 -20.95 -9.46
C PRO A 5 8.21 -20.72 -9.96
N GLY A 6 7.82 -19.47 -10.23
CA GLY A 6 6.46 -19.11 -10.68
C GLY A 6 6.45 -17.80 -11.44
N ASP A 7 5.36 -17.56 -12.19
CA ASP A 7 5.13 -16.30 -12.89
C ASP A 7 4.42 -15.31 -11.93
N PRO A 8 5.06 -14.19 -11.56
CA PRO A 8 4.44 -13.18 -10.72
C PRO A 8 3.33 -12.39 -11.46
N GLY A 9 3.22 -12.54 -12.79
CA GLY A 9 2.38 -11.70 -13.63
C GLY A 9 2.88 -10.25 -13.71
N ASN A 10 2.23 -9.45 -14.56
CA ASN A 10 2.34 -7.99 -14.53
C ASN A 10 1.11 -7.30 -13.95
N SER A 11 -0.02 -7.99 -13.83
CA SER A 11 -1.24 -7.40 -13.30
C SER A 11 -1.26 -7.57 -11.79
N VAL A 12 -0.48 -6.73 -11.09
CA VAL A 12 -0.52 -6.68 -9.62
C VAL A 12 -1.34 -5.47 -9.18
N ASN A 13 -2.19 -5.70 -8.18
CA ASN A 13 -3.00 -4.66 -7.58
C ASN A 13 -2.96 -4.82 -6.06
N VAL A 14 -2.81 -3.70 -5.36
CA VAL A 14 -2.66 -3.63 -3.91
C VAL A 14 -3.81 -4.33 -3.16
N ILE A 15 -5.03 -4.32 -3.70
CA ILE A 15 -6.22 -4.91 -3.06
C ILE A 15 -6.32 -6.42 -3.34
N THR A 16 -6.05 -6.86 -4.58
CA THR A 16 -6.38 -8.21 -5.03
C THR A 16 -5.19 -9.19 -4.99
N THR A 17 -3.96 -8.68 -5.03
CA THR A 17 -2.76 -9.52 -4.99
C THR A 17 -2.53 -10.11 -3.61
N SER A 18 -2.48 -11.45 -3.52
CA SER A 18 -2.28 -12.20 -2.27
C SER A 18 -1.31 -13.38 -2.39
N ASP A 19 -0.94 -13.77 -3.60
CA ASP A 19 0.03 -14.83 -3.82
C ASP A 19 1.47 -14.35 -3.56
N ARG A 20 2.35 -15.30 -3.24
CA ARG A 20 3.73 -14.99 -2.83
C ARG A 20 4.51 -14.19 -3.88
N PHE A 21 4.35 -14.50 -5.16
CA PHE A 21 5.16 -13.89 -6.22
C PHE A 21 4.62 -12.52 -6.61
N GLY A 22 3.31 -12.36 -6.69
CA GLY A 22 2.66 -11.06 -6.85
C GLY A 22 3.03 -10.11 -5.70
N LEU A 23 3.07 -10.59 -4.46
CA LEU A 23 3.48 -9.77 -3.30
C LEU A 23 4.96 -9.34 -3.36
N MET A 24 5.84 -10.11 -4.00
CA MET A 24 7.22 -9.66 -4.26
C MET A 24 7.24 -8.46 -5.21
N THR A 25 6.42 -8.48 -6.25
CA THR A 25 6.27 -7.38 -7.20
C THR A 25 5.61 -6.16 -6.54
N ILE A 26 4.57 -6.36 -5.72
CA ILE A 26 3.96 -5.27 -4.92
C ILE A 26 4.99 -4.57 -4.05
N LYS A 27 5.86 -5.33 -3.35
CA LYS A 27 6.93 -4.78 -2.51
C LYS A 27 7.99 -3.99 -3.28
N ALA A 28 8.20 -4.29 -4.55
CA ALA A 28 9.11 -3.54 -5.41
C ALA A 28 8.50 -2.23 -5.90
N LEU A 29 7.18 -2.23 -6.15
CA LEU A 29 6.46 -1.15 -6.83
C LEU A 29 5.79 -0.16 -5.87
N TYR A 30 5.29 -0.61 -4.74
CA TYR A 30 4.49 0.19 -3.80
C TYR A 30 5.15 0.21 -2.42
N SER A 31 4.79 1.21 -1.62
CA SER A 31 5.20 1.32 -0.22
C SER A 31 3.98 1.25 0.72
N PRO A 32 4.10 0.66 1.92
CA PRO A 32 3.09 0.75 2.96
C PRO A 32 3.23 2.06 3.76
N LEU A 33 2.27 2.36 4.65
CA LEU A 33 2.49 3.39 5.67
C LEU A 33 3.64 3.01 6.61
N TYR A 34 3.55 1.79 7.14
CA TYR A 34 4.54 1.16 7.99
C TYR A 34 4.38 -0.35 7.91
N MET A 35 5.44 -1.05 8.27
CA MET A 35 5.41 -2.49 8.49
C MET A 35 5.50 -2.81 9.97
N TYR A 36 4.76 -3.81 10.39
CA TYR A 36 4.85 -4.39 11.73
C TYR A 36 5.44 -5.78 11.60
N ASN A 37 6.68 -5.95 12.04
CA ASN A 37 7.50 -7.14 11.87
C ASN A 37 8.07 -7.60 13.23
N ALA A 38 8.78 -8.72 13.26
CA ALA A 38 9.39 -9.27 14.47
C ALA A 38 10.44 -8.33 15.11
N ASP A 39 11.06 -7.45 14.33
CA ASP A 39 12.01 -6.42 14.75
C ASP A 39 11.33 -5.09 15.14
N GLY A 40 10.00 -5.03 15.09
CA GLY A 40 9.20 -3.89 15.50
C GLY A 40 8.54 -3.17 14.32
N ILE A 41 8.30 -1.86 14.50
CA ILE A 41 7.65 -1.03 13.49
C ILE A 41 8.71 -0.37 12.61
N ASN A 42 8.60 -0.58 11.30
CA ASN A 42 9.40 0.13 10.30
C ASN A 42 8.51 1.11 9.53
N TYR A 43 8.81 2.40 9.61
CA TYR A 43 8.05 3.46 8.96
C TYR A 43 8.51 3.70 7.52
N PHE A 44 7.53 3.87 6.61
CA PHE A 44 7.75 4.11 5.18
C PHE A 44 7.06 5.41 4.76
N LEU A 45 5.82 5.32 4.22
CA LEU A 45 5.03 6.48 3.81
C LEU A 45 4.51 7.29 5.01
N ALA A 46 4.35 6.66 6.17
CA ALA A 46 4.17 7.37 7.43
C ALA A 46 5.53 7.65 8.09
N GLU A 47 5.63 8.75 8.84
CA GLU A 47 6.75 9.06 9.73
C GLU A 47 6.49 8.56 11.16
N SER A 48 5.22 8.50 11.55
CA SER A 48 4.80 8.01 12.86
C SER A 48 3.35 7.55 12.87
N MET A 49 3.01 6.70 13.83
CA MET A 49 1.64 6.30 14.18
C MET A 49 1.45 6.49 15.69
N THR A 50 0.53 7.34 16.12
CA THR A 50 0.28 7.62 17.55
C THR A 50 -1.11 7.19 17.96
N GLN A 51 -1.23 6.55 19.13
CA GLN A 51 -2.51 6.11 19.69
C GLN A 51 -3.08 7.19 20.62
N SER A 52 -4.39 7.44 20.53
CA SER A 52 -5.14 8.31 21.45
C SER A 52 -5.24 7.73 22.87
N GLU A 53 -5.55 8.57 23.85
CA GLU A 53 -5.69 8.15 25.26
C GLU A 53 -6.78 7.09 25.48
N ASP A 54 -7.89 7.19 24.72
CA ASP A 54 -8.99 6.24 24.74
C ASP A 54 -8.69 4.94 23.96
N LYS A 55 -7.54 4.87 23.28
CA LYS A 55 -7.05 3.74 22.49
C LYS A 55 -7.91 3.37 21.28
N LEU A 56 -8.80 4.27 20.87
CA LEU A 56 -9.71 4.05 19.75
C LEU A 56 -9.21 4.66 18.44
N THR A 57 -8.36 5.70 18.50
CA THR A 57 -7.85 6.39 17.32
C THR A 57 -6.34 6.23 17.19
N TYR A 58 -5.90 5.85 15.99
CA TYR A 58 -4.50 5.88 15.58
C TYR A 58 -4.31 6.96 14.53
N THR A 59 -3.41 7.89 14.78
CA THR A 59 -3.11 8.99 13.86
C THR A 59 -1.78 8.73 13.15
N ALA A 60 -1.83 8.63 11.83
CA ALA A 60 -0.66 8.58 10.96
C ALA A 60 -0.24 10.01 10.58
N LYS A 61 1.04 10.33 10.78
CA LYS A 61 1.69 11.48 10.14
C LYS A 61 2.41 11.00 8.90
N LEU A 62 2.04 11.53 7.74
CA LEU A 62 2.56 11.11 6.44
C LEU A 62 3.83 11.89 6.10
N ARG A 63 4.76 11.21 5.41
CA ARG A 63 5.98 11.82 4.90
C ARG A 63 5.63 12.79 3.78
N GLN A 64 6.16 14.01 3.89
CA GLN A 64 5.98 15.04 2.88
C GLN A 64 7.00 14.91 1.74
N GLY A 65 6.64 15.43 0.57
CA GLY A 65 7.51 15.44 -0.61
C GLY A 65 7.70 14.07 -1.28
N VAL A 66 6.94 13.05 -0.89
CA VAL A 66 6.91 11.77 -1.57
C VAL A 66 6.15 11.92 -2.88
N LYS A 67 6.71 11.37 -3.96
CA LYS A 67 6.09 11.36 -5.28
C LYS A 67 5.79 9.95 -5.72
N TRP A 68 4.67 9.81 -6.41
CA TRP A 68 4.37 8.67 -7.26
C TRP A 68 5.34 8.63 -8.44
N SER A 69 5.53 7.46 -9.05
CA SER A 69 6.45 7.28 -10.17
C SER A 69 6.10 8.05 -11.43
N ASP A 70 4.88 8.60 -11.52
CA ASP A 70 4.40 9.49 -12.58
C ASP A 70 4.60 10.99 -12.25
N GLY A 71 5.08 11.32 -11.05
CA GLY A 71 5.41 12.66 -10.58
C GLY A 71 4.36 13.33 -9.69
N GLU A 72 3.16 12.74 -9.58
CA GLU A 72 2.09 13.24 -8.70
C GLU A 72 2.51 13.12 -7.23
N ASP A 73 2.04 14.05 -6.40
CA ASP A 73 2.34 14.02 -4.96
C ASP A 73 1.52 12.93 -4.24
N PHE A 74 2.19 12.20 -3.35
CA PHE A 74 1.52 11.29 -2.43
C PHE A 74 0.90 12.08 -1.27
N THR A 75 -0.38 11.82 -0.98
CA THR A 75 -1.12 12.53 0.09
C THR A 75 -2.05 11.61 0.89
N ALA A 76 -2.69 12.18 1.91
CA ALA A 76 -3.74 11.52 2.69
C ALA A 76 -4.92 11.00 1.85
N ASP A 77 -5.19 11.58 0.67
CA ASP A 77 -6.27 11.12 -0.20
C ASP A 77 -6.00 9.70 -0.71
N ASP A 78 -4.75 9.37 -1.07
CA ASP A 78 -4.33 8.03 -1.51
C ASP A 78 -4.54 6.98 -0.41
N VAL A 79 -4.23 7.36 0.84
CA VAL A 79 -4.38 6.49 2.00
C VAL A 79 -5.85 6.23 2.28
N VAL A 80 -6.66 7.29 2.38
CA VAL A 80 -8.09 7.19 2.64
C VAL A 80 -8.77 6.40 1.52
N PHE A 81 -8.43 6.67 0.26
CA PHE A 81 -8.91 5.92 -0.88
C PHE A 81 -8.60 4.42 -0.75
N THR A 82 -7.34 4.07 -0.54
CA THR A 82 -6.90 2.66 -0.48
C THR A 82 -7.65 1.88 0.61
N TYR A 83 -7.67 2.39 1.84
CA TYR A 83 -8.34 1.68 2.94
C TYR A 83 -9.86 1.62 2.74
N ASN A 84 -10.48 2.69 2.23
CA ASN A 84 -11.92 2.69 1.95
C ASN A 84 -12.28 1.70 0.84
N GLU A 85 -11.49 1.57 -0.22
CA GLU A 85 -11.72 0.56 -1.25
C GLU A 85 -11.56 -0.86 -0.70
N MET A 86 -10.55 -1.10 0.16
CA MET A 86 -10.36 -2.38 0.84
C MET A 86 -11.50 -2.76 1.78
N LEU A 87 -12.22 -1.77 2.32
CA LEU A 87 -13.37 -1.94 3.22
C LEU A 87 -14.71 -2.12 2.49
N LYS A 88 -14.74 -2.05 1.15
CA LYS A 88 -15.96 -2.34 0.39
C LYS A 88 -16.08 -3.85 0.17
N GLU A 89 -17.21 -4.43 0.54
CA GLU A 89 -17.50 -5.87 0.35
C GLU A 89 -17.26 -6.35 -1.09
N LYS A 90 -17.65 -5.54 -2.08
CA LYS A 90 -17.45 -5.87 -3.51
C LYS A 90 -15.98 -6.01 -3.92
N ASN A 91 -15.07 -5.40 -3.16
CA ASN A 91 -13.63 -5.41 -3.38
C ASN A 91 -12.92 -6.22 -2.27
N ALA A 92 -13.66 -7.00 -1.47
CA ALA A 92 -13.12 -7.65 -0.30
C ALA A 92 -11.94 -8.55 -0.69
N GLY A 93 -10.74 -8.09 -0.36
CA GLY A 93 -9.49 -8.77 -0.61
C GLY A 93 -8.88 -9.32 0.67
N TRP A 94 -7.57 -9.57 0.62
CA TRP A 94 -6.81 -10.10 1.75
C TRP A 94 -6.91 -9.23 3.01
N ALA A 95 -7.10 -7.93 2.83
CA ALA A 95 -7.13 -6.94 3.91
C ALA A 95 -8.52 -6.69 4.51
N TYR A 96 -9.60 -7.22 3.93
CA TYR A 96 -10.95 -6.85 4.35
C TYR A 96 -11.20 -7.21 5.82
N SER A 97 -11.03 -8.49 6.18
CA SER A 97 -11.36 -8.99 7.52
C SER A 97 -10.49 -8.42 8.62
N GLN A 98 -9.21 -8.12 8.35
CA GLN A 98 -8.31 -7.51 9.33
C GLN A 98 -8.70 -6.07 9.69
N LEU A 99 -9.43 -5.38 8.80
CA LEU A 99 -9.88 -4.00 9.01
C LEU A 99 -11.29 -3.91 9.63
N ILE A 100 -11.91 -5.05 9.93
CA ILE A 100 -13.19 -5.14 10.65
C ILE A 100 -12.92 -5.44 12.13
N PHE A 101 -13.39 -4.56 13.01
CA PHE A 101 -13.25 -4.64 14.46
C PHE A 101 -14.65 -4.87 15.06
N ASN A 102 -14.89 -6.08 15.58
CA ASN A 102 -16.19 -6.50 16.15
C ASN A 102 -17.39 -6.23 15.23
N GLY A 103 -17.25 -6.67 13.97
CA GLY A 103 -18.29 -6.55 12.96
C GLY A 103 -18.40 -5.18 12.29
N GLU A 104 -17.62 -4.18 12.73
CA GLU A 104 -17.66 -2.82 12.18
C GLU A 104 -16.32 -2.44 11.54
N PRO A 105 -16.33 -1.76 10.38
CA PRO A 105 -15.10 -1.34 9.72
C PRO A 105 -14.38 -0.23 10.50
N VAL A 106 -13.05 -0.22 10.44
CA VAL A 106 -12.28 0.96 10.84
C VAL A 106 -12.71 2.17 10.01
N LYS A 107 -12.89 3.33 10.66
CA LYS A 107 -13.15 4.58 9.97
C LYS A 107 -11.84 5.27 9.64
N VAL A 108 -11.56 5.51 8.36
CA VAL A 108 -10.35 6.20 7.89
C VAL A 108 -10.71 7.61 7.45
N THR A 109 -10.12 8.62 8.09
CA THR A 109 -10.48 10.04 7.89
C THR A 109 -9.25 10.86 7.56
N LYS A 110 -9.33 11.64 6.47
CA LYS A 110 -8.37 12.70 6.17
C LYS A 110 -8.56 13.85 7.18
N VAL A 111 -7.52 14.16 7.94
CA VAL A 111 -7.48 15.33 8.83
C VAL A 111 -6.93 16.53 8.06
N ASP A 112 -5.82 16.31 7.36
CA ASP A 112 -5.20 17.24 6.40
C ASP A 112 -4.43 16.42 5.35
N ASP A 113 -3.75 17.08 4.41
CA ASP A 113 -3.05 16.41 3.31
C ASP A 113 -1.95 15.43 3.75
N TYR A 114 -1.46 15.53 4.99
CA TYR A 114 -0.39 14.69 5.53
C TYR A 114 -0.74 14.07 6.89
N THR A 115 -2.03 14.01 7.23
CA THR A 115 -2.51 13.44 8.49
C THR A 115 -3.76 12.61 8.27
N VAL A 116 -3.73 11.36 8.70
CA VAL A 116 -4.85 10.41 8.56
C VAL A 116 -5.18 9.80 9.93
N ASP A 117 -6.45 9.82 10.29
CA ASP A 117 -6.96 9.16 11.49
C ASP A 117 -7.63 7.84 11.14
N PHE A 118 -7.27 6.79 11.86
CA PHE A 118 -7.88 5.47 11.85
C PHE A 118 -8.63 5.28 13.17
N THR A 119 -9.96 5.32 13.13
CA THR A 119 -10.81 5.18 14.32
C THR A 119 -11.46 3.81 14.36
N LEU A 120 -11.11 3.02 15.37
CA LEU A 120 -11.69 1.71 15.66
C LEU A 120 -12.99 1.89 16.45
N ARG A 121 -13.90 0.92 16.35
CA ARG A 121 -15.14 0.90 17.15
C ARG A 121 -14.95 0.40 18.57
N GLU A 122 -13.90 -0.37 18.79
CA GLU A 122 -13.54 -0.89 20.10
C GLU A 122 -12.04 -0.90 20.28
N VAL A 123 -11.61 -0.93 21.54
CA VAL A 123 -10.20 -1.06 21.88
C VAL A 123 -9.73 -2.45 21.44
N SER A 124 -8.78 -2.46 20.51
CA SER A 124 -8.17 -3.69 20.00
C SER A 124 -6.68 -3.69 20.34
N ALA A 125 -6.24 -4.68 21.13
CA ALA A 125 -4.83 -4.88 21.46
C ALA A 125 -3.94 -5.00 20.21
N PRO A 126 -4.32 -5.75 19.15
CA PRO A 126 -3.55 -5.78 17.90
C PRO A 126 -3.90 -4.62 16.94
N GLY A 127 -4.58 -3.56 17.37
CA GLY A 127 -5.07 -2.50 16.46
C GLY A 127 -3.97 -1.89 15.59
N ILE A 128 -2.80 -1.59 16.17
CA ILE A 128 -1.65 -1.07 15.42
C ILE A 128 -1.05 -2.10 14.44
N GLU A 129 -1.15 -3.39 14.75
CA GLU A 129 -0.66 -4.47 13.87
C GLU A 129 -1.62 -4.69 12.69
N LEU A 130 -2.93 -4.70 12.94
CA LEU A 130 -3.96 -4.93 11.93
C LEU A 130 -4.08 -3.78 10.91
N LEU A 131 -3.65 -2.57 11.27
CA LEU A 131 -3.55 -1.43 10.36
C LEU A 131 -2.25 -1.43 9.55
N ALA A 132 -1.27 -2.28 9.88
CA ALA A 132 0.05 -2.31 9.27
C ALA A 132 0.09 -3.12 7.97
N ASN A 133 1.24 -3.11 7.30
CA ASN A 133 1.56 -3.99 6.17
C ASN A 133 0.64 -3.85 4.93
N ILE A 134 -0.23 -2.82 4.93
CA ILE A 134 -1.07 -2.43 3.81
C ILE A 134 -0.29 -1.46 2.94
N PHE A 135 -0.07 -1.85 1.68
CA PHE A 135 0.51 -1.00 0.64
C PHE A 135 -0.52 0.05 0.20
N ILE A 136 -0.05 1.22 -0.23
CA ILE A 136 -0.93 2.28 -0.71
C ILE A 136 -0.96 2.30 -2.24
N MET A 137 -2.15 2.50 -2.81
CA MET A 137 -2.36 2.66 -4.26
C MET A 137 -2.78 4.10 -4.60
N PRO A 138 -2.44 4.60 -5.80
CA PRO A 138 -2.71 5.98 -6.18
C PRO A 138 -4.19 6.23 -6.46
N GLU A 139 -4.82 7.13 -5.71
CA GLU A 139 -6.22 7.52 -5.91
C GLU A 139 -6.43 8.06 -7.31
N HIS A 140 -5.53 8.92 -7.78
CA HIS A 140 -5.66 9.63 -9.05
C HIS A 140 -5.68 8.69 -10.27
N ILE A 141 -5.10 7.49 -10.13
CA ILE A 141 -5.12 6.44 -11.15
C ILE A 141 -6.38 5.59 -11.04
N TYR A 142 -6.85 5.31 -9.83
CA TYR A 142 -7.80 4.21 -9.59
C TYR A 142 -9.21 4.65 -9.15
N LYS A 143 -9.45 5.92 -8.88
CA LYS A 143 -10.73 6.44 -8.36
C LYS A 143 -11.97 6.10 -9.18
N ASP A 144 -11.83 6.01 -10.50
CA ASP A 144 -12.92 5.71 -11.43
C ASP A 144 -13.01 4.20 -11.76
N GLU A 145 -12.13 3.38 -11.19
CA GLU A 145 -12.14 1.94 -11.43
C GLU A 145 -13.20 1.25 -10.59
N THR A 146 -13.95 0.35 -11.23
CA THR A 146 -14.99 -0.46 -10.57
C THR A 146 -14.61 -1.92 -10.42
N ASN A 147 -13.59 -2.38 -11.15
CA ASN A 147 -13.04 -3.73 -11.09
C ASN A 147 -11.51 -3.67 -10.99
N PHE A 148 -10.98 -3.71 -9.76
CA PHE A 148 -9.55 -3.63 -9.52
C PHE A 148 -8.78 -4.86 -9.98
N GLU A 149 -9.41 -6.03 -9.96
CA GLU A 149 -8.76 -7.30 -10.34
C GLU A 149 -8.35 -7.28 -11.81
N ASN A 150 -9.25 -6.83 -12.68
CA ASN A 150 -9.06 -6.85 -14.13
C ASN A 150 -8.77 -5.46 -14.72
N SER A 151 -8.39 -4.48 -13.89
CA SER A 151 -8.10 -3.14 -14.38
C SER A 151 -6.87 -3.17 -15.31
N PRO A 152 -6.96 -2.63 -16.54
CA PRO A 152 -5.82 -2.58 -17.45
C PRO A 152 -4.66 -1.72 -16.89
N LYS A 153 -4.94 -0.83 -15.94
CA LYS A 153 -3.96 0.02 -15.26
C LYS A 153 -2.93 -0.80 -14.46
N ASN A 154 -3.29 -2.01 -14.03
CA ASN A 154 -2.39 -2.91 -13.31
C ASN A 154 -1.16 -3.30 -14.16
N ALA A 155 -1.26 -3.29 -15.50
CA ALA A 155 -0.15 -3.62 -16.38
C ALA A 155 0.92 -2.52 -16.48
N THR A 156 0.60 -1.31 -16.05
CA THR A 156 1.49 -0.14 -16.00
C THR A 156 1.39 0.50 -14.61
N PRO A 157 1.87 -0.19 -13.56
CA PRO A 157 1.67 0.24 -12.18
C PRO A 157 2.40 1.56 -11.90
N VAL A 158 1.68 2.50 -11.28
CA VAL A 158 2.22 3.75 -10.74
C VAL A 158 2.39 3.59 -9.24
N GLY A 159 3.62 3.76 -8.75
CA GLY A 159 3.99 3.34 -7.40
C GLY A 159 4.91 4.32 -6.68
N THR A 160 4.92 4.25 -5.35
CA THR A 160 5.86 4.97 -4.48
C THR A 160 7.07 4.10 -4.07
N GLY A 161 7.17 2.88 -4.61
CA GLY A 161 8.21 1.93 -4.25
C GLY A 161 9.59 2.26 -4.81
N PRO A 162 10.60 1.48 -4.40
CA PRO A 162 11.99 1.64 -4.83
C PRO A 162 12.21 1.37 -6.32
N TYR A 163 11.32 0.65 -7.00
CA TYR A 163 11.46 0.31 -8.40
C TYR A 163 10.18 0.60 -9.20
N LYS A 164 10.35 0.73 -10.51
CA LYS A 164 9.29 0.88 -11.50
C LYS A 164 9.28 -0.34 -12.41
N LEU A 165 8.11 -0.78 -12.84
CA LEU A 165 8.00 -1.84 -13.84
C LEU A 165 8.55 -1.33 -15.16
N GLU A 166 9.55 -2.02 -15.72
CA GLU A 166 10.13 -1.69 -17.02
C GLU A 166 9.54 -2.58 -18.12
N GLU A 167 9.52 -3.88 -17.88
CA GLU A 167 9.05 -4.85 -18.87
C GLU A 167 8.48 -6.08 -18.16
N TYR A 168 7.45 -6.66 -18.74
CA TYR A 168 7.01 -8.00 -18.39
C TYR A 168 6.89 -8.85 -19.65
N LYS A 169 7.47 -10.04 -19.56
CA LYS A 169 7.38 -11.07 -20.57
C LYS A 169 6.82 -12.33 -19.93
N ALA A 170 5.56 -12.61 -20.25
CA ALA A 170 4.80 -13.72 -19.68
C ALA A 170 5.56 -15.05 -19.75
N GLY A 171 5.58 -15.77 -18.63
CA GLY A 171 6.29 -17.03 -18.44
C GLY A 171 7.82 -16.92 -18.51
N GLN A 172 8.39 -15.72 -18.58
CA GLN A 172 9.84 -15.52 -18.71
C GLN A 172 10.41 -14.64 -17.61
N TYR A 173 10.06 -13.35 -17.59
CA TYR A 173 10.62 -12.40 -16.63
C TYR A 173 9.72 -11.20 -16.38
N VAL A 174 9.91 -10.61 -15.20
CA VAL A 174 9.58 -9.22 -14.89
C VAL A 174 10.88 -8.46 -14.73
N LYS A 175 10.98 -7.32 -15.40
CA LYS A 175 12.12 -6.43 -15.36
C LYS A 175 11.71 -5.13 -14.67
N PHE A 176 12.53 -4.69 -13.73
CA PHE A 176 12.35 -3.46 -13.01
C PHE A 176 13.51 -2.51 -13.29
N THR A 177 13.22 -1.22 -13.19
CA THR A 177 14.21 -0.14 -13.21
C THR A 177 14.10 0.65 -11.91
N LYS A 178 15.18 1.32 -11.49
CA LYS A 178 15.17 2.13 -10.27
C LYS A 178 14.14 3.26 -10.33
N ASN A 179 13.51 3.51 -9.19
CA ASN A 179 12.90 4.79 -8.92
C ASN A 179 13.96 5.74 -8.35
N ASP A 180 14.53 6.60 -9.19
CA ASP A 180 15.56 7.56 -8.79
C ASP A 180 15.06 8.57 -7.74
N ASP A 181 13.74 8.77 -7.66
CA ASP A 181 13.09 9.70 -6.74
C ASP A 181 12.53 8.99 -5.49
N TYR A 182 12.98 7.76 -5.22
CA TYR A 182 12.52 7.01 -4.05
C TYR A 182 12.91 7.71 -2.74
N PHE A 183 11.91 7.95 -1.89
CA PHE A 183 11.99 8.85 -0.73
C PHE A 183 12.83 8.34 0.45
N LEU A 184 13.13 7.03 0.53
CA LEU A 184 14.06 6.48 1.53
C LEU A 184 15.52 6.40 1.03
N GLY A 185 15.81 7.08 -0.08
CA GLY A 185 17.12 7.07 -0.72
C GLY A 185 17.22 6.01 -1.82
N LYS A 186 18.00 6.32 -2.85
CA LYS A 186 18.10 5.50 -4.06
C LYS A 186 18.44 4.04 -3.74
N PRO A 187 17.77 3.06 -4.38
CA PRO A 187 18.14 1.67 -4.21
C PRO A 187 19.60 1.42 -4.62
N ASN A 188 20.29 0.53 -3.92
CA ASN A 188 21.68 0.21 -4.23
C ASN A 188 21.79 -0.72 -5.45
N ILE A 189 20.78 -1.55 -5.73
CA ILE A 189 20.77 -2.53 -6.83
C ILE A 189 20.20 -1.88 -8.09
N GLN A 190 20.97 -1.84 -9.18
CA GLN A 190 20.58 -1.26 -10.48
C GLN A 190 19.38 -1.97 -11.12
N ASN A 191 19.47 -3.29 -11.32
CA ASN A 191 18.46 -4.12 -11.99
C ASN A 191 18.44 -5.55 -11.40
#